data_AF-C1BEC7-F1
#
_entry.id   AF-C1BEC7-F1
#
_cell.length_a   1.000
_cell.length_b   1.000
_cell.length_c   1.000
_cell.angle_alpha   90.00
_cell.angle_beta   90.00
_cell.angle_gamma   90.00
#
_symmetry.space_group_name_H-M   'P 1'
#
loop_
_entity.id
_entity.type
_entity.pdbx_description
1 polymer ?
#
loop_
_entity_poly.entity_id
_entity_poly.type
_entity_poly.pdbx_seq_one_letter_code
_entity_poly.pdbx_strand_id
1 'polypeptide(L)'
;MARNPIGPPSPGGGRSSGGLRRDILPKPKLSAGVTRFTLEGVRQTAVIPEWCLDVAVSEQSPAPHAPFPLHLRLNIAKYMLVAFDPKNYLKLSEIIGLESSGDIRPLSMQQFFALLPRLGLISDPYPVMWQITSIADQLVSNGLLQKMPGASLPPPLGNTFYAMHGGATKAQAAGDLWLSESLGPELIIRSYIARTVQISGRKSNGDASCGTGLLLDNHHILTNAHVVTDMTVDEILWTPKSPPVDSPESTIDAVELRVEDSRYHETGEFSHANPVDVAILEVTGLGETYADGGGIAFRGPGWSDSAWSFGYPPVPQAAEPAVVVHRGEVVNPQVQNQRRNDMMLFSATARPGNSGGPIVAQDGRVIGIVAEDLGVKDSAEVPFYAGVPTHEIARALNEMGYPDLLNLETWEAP
;
A
#
# COMPACT_ATOMS: atom_id res chain seq x y z
N MET A 1 29.12 60.99 57.45
CA MET A 1 29.05 61.91 56.29
C MET A 1 28.15 61.23 55.26
N ALA A 2 26.85 61.57 55.15
CA ALA A 2 26.31 62.69 54.35
C ALA A 2 26.79 62.61 52.89
N ARG A 3 26.00 62.55 51.81
CA ARG A 3 24.57 62.80 51.53
C ARG A 3 24.22 62.15 50.16
N ASN A 4 22.98 61.69 50.06
CA ASN A 4 21.97 61.72 48.99
C ASN A 4 22.27 62.03 47.49
N PRO A 5 21.34 61.59 46.60
CA PRO A 5 21.49 61.41 45.16
C PRO A 5 20.97 62.60 44.32
N ILE A 6 21.26 62.61 43.02
CA ILE A 6 20.64 63.51 42.03
C ILE A 6 20.15 62.69 40.84
N GLY A 7 18.90 62.95 40.46
CA GLY A 7 18.14 62.31 39.39
C GLY A 7 18.48 62.79 37.97
N PRO A 8 17.56 62.58 37.00
CA PRO A 8 17.87 62.24 35.62
C PRO A 8 17.92 63.44 34.66
N PRO A 9 18.25 63.20 33.38
CA PRO A 9 17.62 63.94 32.30
C PRO A 9 16.94 63.02 31.27
N SER A 10 15.66 63.30 30.99
CA SER A 10 14.97 62.98 29.74
C SER A 10 15.15 64.15 28.74
N PRO A 11 14.48 64.17 27.58
CA PRO A 11 14.60 63.31 26.41
C PRO A 11 15.00 64.12 25.15
N GLY A 12 15.48 63.49 24.09
CA GLY A 12 15.50 64.15 22.78
C GLY A 12 16.47 63.57 21.77
N GLY A 13 15.97 63.31 20.56
CA GLY A 13 16.80 63.32 19.36
C GLY A 13 16.66 62.12 18.43
N GLY A 14 15.63 62.13 17.59
CA GLY A 14 15.81 61.89 16.15
C GLY A 14 16.16 60.49 15.67
N ARG A 15 15.12 59.74 15.30
CA ARG A 15 15.19 58.66 14.29
C ARG A 15 15.46 59.26 12.90
N SER A 16 16.41 58.68 12.16
CA SER A 16 16.31 58.34 10.72
C SER A 16 17.60 57.58 10.33
N SER A 17 17.58 56.24 10.34
CA SER A 17 17.29 55.36 9.19
C SER A 17 18.20 55.56 7.96
N GLY A 18 19.49 55.20 8.11
CA GLY A 18 20.36 54.84 6.98
C GLY A 18 20.26 53.33 6.72
N GLY A 19 19.75 52.96 5.54
CA GLY A 19 19.38 51.58 5.20
C GLY A 19 20.55 50.64 4.97
N LEU A 20 20.49 49.46 5.60
CA LEU A 20 21.10 48.26 5.03
C LEU A 20 20.11 47.66 4.02
N ARG A 21 20.50 47.66 2.74
CA ARG A 21 19.82 46.91 1.68
C ARG A 21 19.83 45.42 2.04
N ARG A 22 18.64 44.86 2.31
CA ARG A 22 18.39 43.43 2.17
C ARG A 22 17.99 43.22 0.71
N ASP A 23 18.85 42.59 -0.07
CA ASP A 23 18.50 42.08 -1.40
C ASP A 23 17.53 40.91 -1.21
N ILE A 24 16.24 41.25 -1.15
CA ILE A 24 15.12 40.32 -1.18
C ILE A 24 14.98 39.88 -2.63
N LEU A 25 15.17 38.58 -2.89
CA LEU A 25 14.80 37.94 -4.15
C LEU A 25 13.40 38.41 -4.59
N PRO A 26 13.18 38.75 -5.87
CA PRO A 26 11.90 39.29 -6.30
C PRO A 26 10.80 38.25 -6.08
N LYS A 27 9.74 38.64 -5.37
CA LYS A 27 8.48 37.89 -5.37
C LYS A 27 8.00 37.77 -6.82
N PRO A 28 7.63 36.57 -7.31
CA PRO A 28 7.06 36.44 -8.64
C PRO A 28 5.75 37.23 -8.68
N LYS A 29 5.68 38.18 -9.61
CA LYS A 29 4.41 38.82 -9.98
C LYS A 29 3.55 37.75 -10.62
N LEU A 30 2.49 37.34 -9.93
CA LEU A 30 1.36 36.64 -10.55
C LEU A 30 0.71 37.61 -11.54
N SER A 31 1.13 37.58 -12.79
CA SER A 31 0.37 38.17 -13.88
C SER A 31 -0.85 37.30 -14.12
N ALA A 32 -2.03 37.90 -13.96
CA ALA A 32 -3.30 37.31 -14.37
C ALA A 32 -3.24 36.98 -15.86
N GLY A 33 -3.03 35.71 -16.15
CA GLY A 33 -2.78 35.16 -17.47
C GLY A 33 -2.45 33.69 -17.28
N VAL A 34 -3.46 32.91 -16.89
CA VAL A 34 -3.37 31.46 -16.78
C VAL A 34 -3.16 30.93 -18.20
N THR A 35 -1.92 30.82 -18.64
CA THR A 35 -1.57 29.89 -19.70
C THR A 35 -1.74 28.51 -19.08
N ARG A 36 -2.93 27.91 -19.28
CA ARG A 36 -3.14 26.49 -19.04
C ARG A 36 -2.10 25.76 -19.89
N PHE A 37 -1.02 25.30 -19.26
CA PHE A 37 -0.25 24.20 -19.83
C PHE A 37 -1.21 23.00 -19.81
N THR A 38 -1.71 22.63 -20.98
CA THR A 38 -2.55 21.45 -21.13
C THR A 38 -1.71 20.23 -20.76
N LEU A 39 -2.32 19.26 -20.07
CA LEU A 39 -1.73 17.96 -19.72
C LEU A 39 -1.10 17.26 -20.94
N GLU A 40 -1.52 17.59 -22.16
CA GLU A 40 -0.92 17.16 -23.43
C GLU A 40 0.57 17.50 -23.61
N GLY A 41 1.05 18.64 -23.09
CA GLY A 41 2.47 19.00 -23.17
C GLY A 41 3.36 18.14 -22.27
N VAL A 42 2.83 17.68 -21.14
CA VAL A 42 3.52 16.76 -20.22
C VAL A 42 3.48 15.32 -20.76
N ARG A 43 2.37 14.93 -21.41
CA ARG A 43 2.20 13.62 -22.07
C ARG A 43 3.26 13.32 -23.14
N GLN A 44 3.80 14.33 -23.82
CA GLN A 44 4.79 14.13 -24.89
C GLN A 44 6.24 13.96 -24.39
N THR A 45 6.50 14.17 -23.10
CA THR A 45 7.85 14.03 -22.52
C THR A 45 7.87 12.77 -21.63
N ALA A 46 8.36 11.66 -22.18
CA ALA A 46 8.47 10.35 -21.53
C ALA A 46 9.45 10.34 -20.32
N VAL A 47 9.03 10.96 -19.23
CA VAL A 47 9.80 11.16 -17.98
C VAL A 47 8.93 10.80 -16.79
N ILE A 48 7.68 11.23 -16.89
CA ILE A 48 6.62 10.95 -15.95
C ILE A 48 5.88 9.74 -16.54
N PRO A 49 5.91 8.57 -15.89
CA PRO A 49 5.18 7.39 -16.37
C PRO A 49 3.71 7.71 -16.67
N GLU A 50 3.06 7.03 -17.62
CA GLU A 50 1.66 7.35 -17.98
C GLU A 50 0.71 7.30 -16.76
N TRP A 51 0.92 6.35 -15.83
CA TRP A 51 0.16 6.26 -14.58
C TRP A 51 0.31 7.49 -13.65
N CYS A 52 1.34 8.31 -13.83
CA CYS A 52 1.49 9.56 -13.09
C CYS A 52 0.57 10.68 -13.62
N LEU A 53 0.09 10.60 -14.86
CA LEU A 53 -0.62 11.69 -15.54
C LEU A 53 -2.14 11.68 -15.33
N ASP A 54 -2.68 10.62 -14.74
CA ASP A 54 -4.13 10.44 -14.50
C ASP A 54 -4.55 10.82 -13.07
N VAL A 55 -3.69 11.52 -12.31
CA VAL A 55 -4.03 11.95 -10.95
C VAL A 55 -5.05 13.09 -10.99
N ALA A 56 -6.25 12.83 -10.48
CA ALA A 56 -7.26 13.86 -10.25
C ALA A 56 -6.70 14.92 -9.28
N VAL A 57 -6.63 16.16 -9.76
CA VAL A 57 -6.20 17.33 -8.97
C VAL A 57 -7.23 17.57 -7.87
N SER A 58 -6.83 17.45 -6.61
CA SER A 58 -7.62 18.01 -5.51
C SER A 58 -7.60 19.53 -5.64
N GLU A 59 -8.74 20.15 -5.92
CA GLU A 59 -8.86 21.62 -6.04
C GLU A 59 -8.50 22.37 -4.74
N GLN A 60 -8.44 21.65 -3.60
CA GLN A 60 -8.05 22.21 -2.31
C GLN A 60 -6.77 21.56 -1.79
N SER A 61 -5.79 22.39 -1.44
CA SER A 61 -4.63 21.94 -0.67
C SER A 61 -5.12 21.37 0.67
N PRO A 62 -4.62 20.19 1.09
CA PRO A 62 -4.99 19.61 2.38
C PRO A 62 -4.70 20.59 3.52
N ALA A 63 -5.55 20.57 4.55
CA ALA A 63 -5.34 21.42 5.72
C ALA A 63 -3.96 21.09 6.35
N PRO A 64 -3.17 22.09 6.80
CA PRO A 64 -1.78 21.91 7.22
C PRO A 64 -1.52 20.79 8.23
N HIS A 65 -2.50 20.55 9.11
CA HIS A 65 -2.44 19.57 10.20
C HIS A 65 -3.29 18.32 9.97
N ALA A 66 -4.07 18.26 8.88
CA ALA A 66 -4.80 17.06 8.52
C ALA A 66 -3.84 16.07 7.85
N PRO A 67 -3.87 14.77 8.23
CA PRO A 67 -3.02 13.78 7.59
C PRO A 67 -3.37 13.65 6.10
N PHE A 68 -2.35 13.51 5.25
CA PHE A 68 -2.58 13.25 3.84
C PHE A 68 -3.35 11.93 3.62
N PRO A 69 -4.37 11.93 2.74
CA PRO A 69 -5.03 10.69 2.35
C PRO A 69 -4.04 9.76 1.66
N LEU A 70 -4.28 8.45 1.74
CA LEU A 70 -3.35 7.43 1.26
C LEU A 70 -2.95 7.62 -0.21
N HIS A 71 -3.90 7.88 -1.11
CA HIS A 71 -3.61 8.10 -2.54
C HIS A 71 -2.60 9.26 -2.74
N LEU A 72 -2.71 10.33 -1.96
CA LEU A 72 -1.78 11.46 -2.04
C LEU A 72 -0.40 11.10 -1.49
N ARG A 73 -0.35 10.36 -0.36
CA ARG A 73 0.92 9.86 0.20
C ARG A 73 1.64 8.94 -0.79
N LEU A 74 0.89 8.02 -1.41
CA LEU A 74 1.37 7.11 -2.42
C LEU A 74 1.93 7.85 -3.63
N ASN A 75 1.16 8.77 -4.21
CA ASN A 75 1.61 9.56 -5.35
C ASN A 75 2.88 10.36 -5.01
N ILE A 76 2.90 11.08 -3.90
CA ILE A 76 4.10 11.84 -3.48
C ILE A 76 5.32 10.92 -3.36
N ALA A 77 5.18 9.75 -2.74
CA ALA A 77 6.28 8.80 -2.59
C ALA A 77 6.82 8.33 -3.95
N LYS A 78 5.94 7.90 -4.87
CA LYS A 78 6.36 7.48 -6.22
C LYS A 78 7.04 8.63 -6.98
N TYR A 79 6.49 9.84 -6.89
CA TYR A 79 7.09 11.03 -7.51
C TYR A 79 8.44 11.41 -6.89
N MET A 80 8.66 11.19 -5.59
CA MET A 80 9.99 11.38 -4.98
C MET A 80 11.02 10.43 -5.58
N LEU A 81 10.66 9.16 -5.79
CA LEU A 81 11.58 8.18 -6.38
C LEU A 81 11.94 8.52 -7.83
N VAL A 82 11.00 9.10 -8.59
CA VAL A 82 11.27 9.65 -9.92
C VAL A 82 12.14 10.92 -9.84
N ALA A 83 11.80 11.85 -8.94
CA ALA A 83 12.46 13.16 -8.83
C ALA A 83 13.90 13.09 -8.30
N PHE A 84 14.16 12.11 -7.44
CA PHE A 84 15.46 11.88 -6.83
C PHE A 84 16.28 10.82 -7.57
N ASP A 85 15.82 10.32 -8.72
CA ASP A 85 16.65 9.59 -9.68
C ASP A 85 17.43 10.60 -10.56
N PRO A 86 18.77 10.60 -10.52
CA PRO A 86 19.59 11.50 -11.33
C PRO A 86 19.31 11.42 -12.84
N LYS A 87 18.84 10.27 -13.35
CA LYS A 87 18.49 10.08 -14.78
C LYS A 87 17.37 11.01 -15.23
N ASN A 88 16.51 11.43 -14.30
CA ASN A 88 15.37 12.30 -14.59
C ASN A 88 15.68 13.79 -14.43
N TYR A 89 16.88 14.15 -13.97
CA TYR A 89 17.23 15.52 -13.61
C TYR A 89 17.01 16.54 -14.73
N LEU A 90 17.57 16.28 -15.91
CA LEU A 90 17.52 17.20 -17.05
C LEU A 90 16.07 17.49 -17.44
N LYS A 91 15.31 16.42 -17.56
CA LYS A 91 13.91 16.39 -17.93
C LYS A 91 13.02 17.11 -16.91
N LEU A 92 13.19 16.83 -15.61
CA LEU A 92 12.40 17.48 -14.57
C LEU A 92 12.81 18.93 -14.33
N SER A 93 14.10 19.26 -14.54
CA SER A 93 14.61 20.64 -14.46
C SER A 93 13.94 21.54 -15.50
N GLU A 94 13.67 21.03 -16.70
CA GLU A 94 12.92 21.73 -17.75
C GLU A 94 11.49 22.09 -17.29
N ILE A 95 10.79 21.15 -16.64
CA ILE A 95 9.41 21.35 -16.13
C ILE A 95 9.34 22.50 -15.10
N ILE A 96 10.37 22.65 -14.27
CA ILE A 96 10.44 23.72 -13.25
C ILE A 96 11.24 24.95 -13.70
N GLY A 97 11.68 24.99 -14.96
CA GLY A 97 12.36 26.14 -15.56
C GLY A 97 13.77 26.41 -15.02
N LEU A 98 14.50 25.36 -14.62
CA LEU A 98 15.90 25.47 -14.22
C LEU A 98 16.82 25.40 -15.43
N GLU A 99 17.78 26.32 -15.50
CA GLU A 99 18.89 26.23 -16.47
C GLU A 99 19.74 25.01 -16.14
N SER A 100 19.84 24.08 -17.09
CA SER A 100 20.64 22.87 -16.92
C SER A 100 22.13 23.19 -17.09
N SER A 101 22.93 22.93 -16.06
CA SER A 101 24.40 23.03 -16.13
C SER A 101 25.05 21.87 -16.91
N GLY A 102 24.27 20.89 -17.37
CA GLY A 102 24.76 19.65 -17.96
C GLY A 102 25.18 18.59 -16.92
N ASP A 103 25.18 18.93 -15.63
CA ASP A 103 25.50 17.98 -14.54
C ASP A 103 24.34 17.02 -14.28
N ILE A 104 24.65 15.73 -14.11
CA ILE A 104 23.67 14.70 -13.71
C ILE A 104 23.67 14.60 -12.18
N ARG A 105 22.60 15.08 -11.55
CA ARG A 105 22.39 15.04 -10.09
C ARG A 105 20.89 14.96 -9.79
N PRO A 106 20.44 14.46 -8.64
CA PRO A 106 19.01 14.46 -8.32
C PRO A 106 18.51 15.88 -8.00
N LEU A 107 17.18 16.06 -8.02
CA LEU A 107 16.57 17.30 -7.53
C LEU A 107 16.77 17.46 -6.01
N SER A 108 16.88 18.70 -5.53
CA SER A 108 16.80 19.01 -4.10
C SER A 108 15.35 19.00 -3.61
N MET A 109 15.15 18.97 -2.29
CA MET A 109 13.81 19.05 -1.69
C MET A 109 13.07 20.34 -2.07
N GLN A 110 13.78 21.47 -2.14
CA GLN A 110 13.22 22.73 -2.63
C GLN A 110 12.74 22.63 -4.09
N GLN A 111 13.52 21.96 -4.95
CA GLN A 111 13.16 21.76 -6.35
C GLN A 111 11.98 20.81 -6.49
N PHE A 112 11.90 19.77 -5.65
CA PHE A 112 10.73 18.91 -5.57
C PHE A 112 9.47 19.69 -5.13
N PHE A 113 9.57 20.59 -4.15
CA PHE A 113 8.46 21.49 -3.80
C PHE A 113 8.03 22.39 -4.97
N ALA A 114 8.97 22.87 -5.80
CA ALA A 114 8.63 23.62 -7.00
C ALA A 114 7.93 22.75 -8.07
N LEU A 115 8.17 21.43 -8.06
CA LEU A 115 7.57 20.47 -8.97
C LEU A 115 6.14 20.10 -8.57
N LEU A 116 5.81 20.00 -7.27
CA LEU A 116 4.49 19.56 -6.79
C LEU A 116 3.28 20.33 -7.38
N PRO A 117 3.29 21.68 -7.47
CA PRO A 117 2.20 22.42 -8.12
C PRO A 117 2.13 22.18 -9.64
N ARG A 118 3.26 21.89 -10.29
CA ARG A 118 3.31 21.62 -11.74
C ARG A 118 2.72 20.26 -12.08
N LEU A 119 2.83 19.31 -11.14
CA LEU A 119 2.22 17.98 -11.23
C LEU A 119 0.74 17.97 -10.81
N GLY A 120 0.20 19.09 -10.33
CA GLY A 120 -1.17 19.15 -9.84
C GLY A 120 -1.41 18.38 -8.53
N LEU A 121 -0.36 17.99 -7.80
CA LEU A 121 -0.49 17.23 -6.55
C LEU A 121 -0.82 18.13 -5.36
N ILE A 122 -0.10 19.24 -5.23
CA ILE A 122 -0.27 20.20 -4.13
C ILE A 122 -0.03 21.61 -4.66
N SER A 123 -1.04 22.48 -4.59
CA SER A 123 -0.97 23.85 -5.10
C SER A 123 0.02 24.74 -4.33
N ASP A 124 0.09 24.57 -3.00
CA ASP A 124 1.09 25.21 -2.13
C ASP A 124 1.67 24.19 -1.14
N PRO A 125 2.91 23.70 -1.35
CA PRO A 125 3.51 22.66 -0.52
C PRO A 125 4.07 23.17 0.80
N TYR A 126 4.31 24.49 0.96
CA TYR A 126 5.00 25.01 2.14
C TYR A 126 4.20 24.85 3.45
N PRO A 127 2.87 25.09 3.48
CA PRO A 127 2.07 24.85 4.69
C PRO A 127 2.09 23.39 5.15
N VAL A 128 2.33 22.44 4.24
CA VAL A 128 2.30 20.99 4.48
C VAL A 128 3.69 20.35 4.36
N MET A 129 4.76 21.16 4.36
CA MET A 129 6.13 20.72 4.09
C MET A 129 6.59 19.58 5.01
N TRP A 130 6.12 19.57 6.26
CA TRP A 130 6.47 18.56 7.25
C TRP A 130 5.90 17.18 6.89
N GLN A 131 4.68 17.12 6.36
CA GLN A 131 4.08 15.86 5.92
C GLN A 131 4.81 15.31 4.69
N ILE A 132 5.18 16.18 3.75
CA ILE A 132 5.97 15.78 2.57
C ILE A 132 7.36 15.28 3.01
N THR A 133 8.02 16.01 3.92
CA THR A 133 9.34 15.61 4.44
C THR A 133 9.26 14.28 5.20
N SER A 134 8.18 14.04 5.96
CA SER A 134 7.95 12.77 6.65
C SER A 134 7.87 11.59 5.69
N ILE A 135 7.30 11.77 4.49
CA ILE A 135 7.27 10.71 3.46
C ILE A 135 8.69 10.43 2.97
N ALA A 136 9.50 11.47 2.72
CA ALA A 136 10.90 11.28 2.33
C ALA A 136 11.69 10.54 3.42
N ASP A 137 11.49 10.90 4.70
CA ASP A 137 12.16 10.24 5.82
C ASP A 137 11.74 8.76 5.95
N GLN A 138 10.48 8.42 5.68
CA GLN A 138 10.00 7.02 5.60
C GLN A 138 10.63 6.24 4.45
N LEU A 139 10.79 6.86 3.28
CA LEU A 139 11.50 6.24 2.16
C LEU A 139 12.98 6.05 2.48
N VAL A 140 13.60 6.97 3.22
CA VAL A 140 14.99 6.82 3.70
C VAL A 140 15.11 5.68 4.71
N SER A 141 14.21 5.57 5.68
CA SER A 141 14.28 4.51 6.70
C SER A 141 14.16 3.11 6.09
N ASN A 142 13.48 2.98 4.95
CA ASN A 142 13.31 1.73 4.22
C ASN A 142 14.30 1.57 3.05
N GLY A 143 15.33 2.41 2.97
CA GLY A 143 16.41 2.27 1.98
C GLY A 143 16.02 2.59 0.53
N LEU A 144 14.84 3.16 0.29
CA LEU A 144 14.38 3.59 -1.04
C LEU A 144 14.97 4.94 -1.45
N LEU A 145 15.29 5.78 -0.47
CA LEU A 145 16.03 7.03 -0.66
C LEU A 145 17.31 7.02 0.19
N GLN A 146 18.37 7.62 -0.32
CA GLN A 146 19.56 7.93 0.46
C GLN A 146 19.72 9.45 0.61
N LYS A 147 19.74 9.92 1.85
CA LYS A 147 19.97 11.35 2.15
C LYS A 147 21.44 11.70 1.99
N MET A 148 21.72 12.77 1.25
CA MET A 148 23.09 13.23 0.99
C MET A 148 23.47 14.43 1.86
N PRO A 149 24.70 14.45 2.39
CA PRO A 149 25.28 15.65 3.00
C PRO A 149 25.64 16.66 1.91
N GLY A 150 25.47 17.97 2.18
CA GLY A 150 26.02 19.02 1.30
C GLY A 150 25.03 20.01 0.70
N ALA A 151 24.01 20.41 1.45
CA ALA A 151 23.07 21.42 1.00
C ALA A 151 23.57 22.85 1.26
N SER A 152 23.37 23.75 0.30
CA SER A 152 23.57 25.20 0.50
C SER A 152 22.49 25.85 1.37
N LEU A 153 21.35 25.19 1.54
CA LEU A 153 20.21 25.66 2.34
C LEU A 153 20.04 24.81 3.61
N PRO A 154 19.45 25.38 4.69
CA PRO A 154 19.13 24.61 5.89
C PRO A 154 18.07 23.53 5.61
N PRO A 155 18.07 22.41 6.37
CA PRO A 155 16.99 21.43 6.33
C PRO A 155 15.61 22.05 6.67
N PRO A 156 14.50 21.53 6.11
CA PRO A 156 14.46 20.42 5.16
C PRO A 156 14.71 20.84 3.70
N LEU A 157 14.65 22.14 3.37
CA LEU A 157 14.71 22.65 1.99
C LEU A 157 16.01 22.31 1.27
N GLY A 158 17.12 22.31 2.01
CA GLY A 158 18.41 21.93 1.46
C GLY A 158 18.60 20.43 1.23
N ASN A 159 17.81 19.57 1.88
CA ASN A 159 18.02 18.13 1.79
C ASN A 159 18.02 17.68 0.33
N THR A 160 18.99 16.85 -0.03
CA THR A 160 19.08 16.21 -1.34
C THR A 160 19.08 14.71 -1.11
N PHE A 161 18.37 13.98 -1.97
CA PHE A 161 18.20 12.55 -1.86
C PHE A 161 18.59 11.88 -3.18
N TYR A 162 19.04 10.64 -3.11
CA TYR A 162 19.19 9.76 -4.27
C TYR A 162 18.19 8.62 -4.16
N ALA A 163 17.46 8.37 -5.24
CA ALA A 163 16.62 7.19 -5.35
C ALA A 163 17.47 5.93 -5.49
N MET A 164 17.20 4.95 -4.64
CA MET A 164 17.85 3.64 -4.67
C MET A 164 16.95 2.69 -5.45
N HIS A 165 17.47 2.02 -6.47
CA HIS A 165 16.67 1.15 -7.36
C HIS A 165 16.33 -0.23 -6.74
N GLY A 166 16.29 -0.35 -5.42
CA GLY A 166 16.16 -1.62 -4.69
C GLY A 166 14.77 -1.91 -4.11
N GLY A 167 13.72 -1.19 -4.51
CA GLY A 167 12.44 -1.22 -3.83
C GLY A 167 11.45 -2.29 -4.29
N ALA A 168 11.18 -2.35 -5.59
CA ALA A 168 10.25 -3.33 -6.16
C ALA A 168 11.02 -4.56 -6.62
N THR A 169 10.54 -5.75 -6.27
CA THR A 169 10.92 -6.98 -6.95
C THR A 169 10.08 -7.16 -8.21
N LYS A 170 10.52 -8.02 -9.13
CA LYS A 170 9.74 -8.40 -10.32
C LYS A 170 8.30 -8.82 -9.96
N ALA A 171 8.11 -9.54 -8.86
CA ALA A 171 6.80 -10.01 -8.42
C ALA A 171 5.87 -8.86 -7.97
N GLN A 172 6.39 -7.81 -7.33
CA GLN A 172 5.59 -6.66 -6.88
C GLN A 172 5.57 -5.48 -7.86
N ALA A 173 6.39 -5.51 -8.92
CA ALA A 173 6.58 -4.38 -9.84
C ALA A 173 5.31 -3.93 -10.58
N ALA A 174 4.32 -4.82 -10.71
CA ALA A 174 3.03 -4.52 -11.32
C ALA A 174 2.11 -3.67 -10.42
N GLY A 175 2.45 -3.48 -9.14
CA GLY A 175 1.65 -2.73 -8.19
C GLY A 175 2.49 -1.88 -7.23
N ASP A 176 1.83 -1.39 -6.18
CA ASP A 176 2.42 -0.43 -5.22
C ASP A 176 2.72 -1.05 -3.85
N LEU A 177 2.41 -2.35 -3.66
CA LEU A 177 2.55 -3.03 -2.36
C LEU A 177 3.99 -3.08 -1.83
N TRP A 178 5.00 -2.97 -2.69
CA TRP A 178 6.41 -2.85 -2.29
C TRP A 178 6.73 -1.56 -1.50
N LEU A 179 5.83 -0.57 -1.52
CA LEU A 179 5.91 0.64 -0.70
C LEU A 179 5.30 0.48 0.69
N SER A 180 4.79 -0.69 1.07
CA SER A 180 4.03 -0.90 2.32
C SER A 180 4.84 -0.59 3.57
N GLU A 181 6.13 -0.93 3.61
CA GLU A 181 6.99 -0.63 4.76
C GLU A 181 7.25 0.88 4.91
N SER A 182 7.15 1.63 3.81
CA SER A 182 7.29 3.09 3.82
C SER A 182 6.00 3.82 4.14
N LEU A 183 4.88 3.42 3.51
CA LEU A 183 3.59 4.11 3.62
C LEU A 183 2.71 3.58 4.77
N GLY A 184 3.12 2.46 5.35
CA GLY A 184 2.49 1.81 6.48
C GLY A 184 1.31 0.91 6.09
N PRO A 185 0.64 0.34 7.10
CA PRO A 185 -0.33 -0.74 6.89
C PRO A 185 -1.62 -0.31 6.20
N GLU A 186 -1.94 0.99 6.13
CA GLU A 186 -3.12 1.44 5.37
C GLU A 186 -3.02 1.04 3.88
N LEU A 187 -1.79 1.03 3.32
CA LEU A 187 -1.56 0.55 1.95
C LEU A 187 -1.93 -0.92 1.78
N ILE A 188 -1.48 -1.76 2.72
CA ILE A 188 -1.82 -3.19 2.74
C ILE A 188 -3.33 -3.36 2.88
N ILE A 189 -3.91 -2.69 3.88
CA ILE A 189 -5.33 -2.82 4.22
C ILE A 189 -6.20 -2.47 3.01
N ARG A 190 -6.00 -1.32 2.37
CA ARG A 190 -6.84 -0.94 1.21
C ARG A 190 -6.61 -1.84 0.00
N SER A 191 -5.36 -2.22 -0.28
CA SER A 191 -5.04 -3.09 -1.42
C SER A 191 -5.70 -4.45 -1.31
N TYR A 192 -5.66 -5.06 -0.12
CA TYR A 192 -6.21 -6.40 0.10
C TYR A 192 -7.71 -6.38 0.38
N ILE A 193 -8.27 -5.33 1.00
CA ILE A 193 -9.73 -5.19 1.11
C ILE A 193 -10.35 -5.20 -0.29
N ALA A 194 -9.79 -4.48 -1.26
CA ALA A 194 -10.32 -4.45 -2.63
C ALA A 194 -10.31 -5.83 -3.34
N ARG A 195 -9.58 -6.82 -2.80
CA ARG A 195 -9.37 -8.15 -3.39
C ARG A 195 -9.81 -9.31 -2.49
N THR A 196 -10.35 -9.03 -1.31
CA THR A 196 -10.82 -10.07 -0.38
C THR A 196 -12.32 -10.23 -0.56
N VAL A 197 -12.78 -11.38 -1.03
CA VAL A 197 -14.19 -11.63 -1.35
C VAL A 197 -14.83 -12.46 -0.24
N GLN A 198 -16.07 -12.14 0.12
CA GLN A 198 -16.86 -13.04 0.96
C GLN A 198 -17.35 -14.20 0.11
N ILE A 199 -17.08 -15.43 0.55
CA ILE A 199 -17.66 -16.63 -0.05
C ILE A 199 -18.88 -16.99 0.78
N SER A 200 -20.07 -16.78 0.23
CA SER A 200 -21.34 -17.15 0.88
C SER A 200 -21.86 -18.48 0.36
N GLY A 201 -22.65 -19.16 1.17
CA GLY A 201 -23.29 -20.40 0.79
C GLY A 201 -24.23 -20.94 1.85
N ARG A 202 -24.74 -22.16 1.62
CA ARG A 202 -25.65 -22.85 2.54
C ARG A 202 -25.14 -24.24 2.89
N LYS A 203 -25.19 -24.56 4.18
CA LYS A 203 -24.93 -25.91 4.67
C LYS A 203 -26.06 -26.85 4.28
N SER A 204 -25.81 -28.15 4.38
CA SER A 204 -26.80 -29.20 4.10
C SER A 204 -28.07 -29.12 4.97
N ASN A 205 -27.99 -28.50 6.15
CA ASN A 205 -29.13 -28.24 7.02
C ASN A 205 -29.93 -26.98 6.66
N GLY A 206 -29.51 -26.23 5.62
CA GLY A 206 -30.14 -24.99 5.16
C GLY A 206 -29.60 -23.70 5.79
N ASP A 207 -28.76 -23.80 6.82
CA ASP A 207 -28.18 -22.65 7.49
C ASP A 207 -27.22 -21.90 6.58
N ALA A 208 -27.25 -20.56 6.67
CA ALA A 208 -26.27 -19.73 6.00
C ALA A 208 -24.86 -19.96 6.58
N SER A 209 -23.88 -20.01 5.70
CA SER A 209 -22.47 -20.13 6.05
C SER A 209 -21.64 -19.18 5.21
N CYS A 210 -20.46 -18.84 5.70
CA CYS A 210 -19.54 -17.98 4.97
C CYS A 210 -18.09 -18.35 5.27
N GLY A 211 -17.25 -18.07 4.28
CA GLY A 211 -15.81 -18.04 4.38
C GLY A 211 -15.27 -16.80 3.65
N THR A 212 -13.96 -16.76 3.48
CA THR A 212 -13.27 -15.69 2.79
C THR A 212 -12.44 -16.25 1.64
N GLY A 213 -12.28 -15.48 0.57
CA GLY A 213 -11.32 -15.79 -0.49
C GLY A 213 -10.51 -14.57 -0.91
N LEU A 214 -9.36 -14.82 -1.52
CA LEU A 214 -8.50 -13.81 -2.14
C LEU A 214 -8.60 -13.91 -3.66
N LEU A 215 -8.98 -12.81 -4.31
CA LEU A 215 -8.94 -12.68 -5.76
C LEU A 215 -7.49 -12.60 -6.25
N LEU A 216 -7.04 -13.63 -6.98
CA LEU A 216 -5.68 -13.72 -7.52
C LEU A 216 -5.57 -12.97 -8.86
N ASP A 217 -6.56 -13.14 -9.72
CA ASP A 217 -6.69 -12.51 -11.02
C ASP A 217 -8.18 -12.29 -11.36
N ASN A 218 -8.53 -12.01 -12.61
CA ASN A 218 -9.92 -11.78 -13.02
C ASN A 218 -10.81 -13.04 -13.04
N HIS A 219 -10.23 -14.21 -12.77
CA HIS A 219 -10.86 -15.51 -12.98
C HIS A 219 -10.76 -16.47 -11.79
N HIS A 220 -9.87 -16.22 -10.82
CA HIS A 220 -9.57 -17.17 -9.77
C HIS A 220 -9.63 -16.54 -8.37
N ILE A 221 -10.41 -17.16 -7.49
CA ILE A 221 -10.44 -16.84 -6.06
C ILE A 221 -9.79 -18.01 -5.30
N LEU A 222 -8.74 -17.72 -4.54
CA LEU A 222 -8.10 -18.65 -3.61
C LEU A 222 -8.84 -18.68 -2.27
N THR A 223 -9.12 -19.87 -1.76
CA THR A 223 -9.71 -20.07 -0.42
C THR A 223 -9.30 -21.43 0.17
N ASN A 224 -9.88 -21.81 1.30
CA ASN A 224 -9.70 -23.13 1.90
C ASN A 224 -10.62 -24.18 1.26
N ALA A 225 -10.19 -25.44 1.23
CA ALA A 225 -11.01 -26.55 0.74
C ALA A 225 -12.29 -26.73 1.56
N HIS A 226 -12.20 -26.65 2.89
CA HIS A 226 -13.39 -26.81 3.74
C HIS A 226 -14.46 -25.73 3.48
N VAL A 227 -14.06 -24.52 3.05
CA VAL A 227 -15.03 -23.45 2.72
C VAL A 227 -15.92 -23.88 1.56
N VAL A 228 -15.39 -24.62 0.57
CA VAL A 228 -16.17 -25.07 -0.58
C VAL A 228 -16.82 -26.44 -0.37
N THR A 229 -16.28 -27.29 0.51
CA THR A 229 -16.84 -28.63 0.76
C THR A 229 -17.92 -28.66 1.85
N ASP A 230 -17.89 -27.73 2.81
CA ASP A 230 -18.81 -27.73 3.95
C ASP A 230 -20.14 -27.04 3.66
N MET A 231 -20.25 -26.36 2.52
CA MET A 231 -21.45 -25.68 2.07
C MET A 231 -21.59 -25.70 0.55
N THR A 232 -22.82 -25.62 0.06
CA THR A 232 -23.07 -25.25 -1.34
C THR A 232 -22.82 -23.76 -1.47
N VAL A 233 -21.75 -23.38 -2.17
CA VAL A 233 -21.40 -21.98 -2.48
C VAL A 233 -22.49 -21.37 -3.36
N ASP A 234 -22.84 -20.11 -3.09
CA ASP A 234 -23.81 -19.38 -3.90
C ASP A 234 -23.27 -19.17 -5.33
N GLU A 235 -24.13 -19.27 -6.34
CA GLU A 235 -23.74 -19.06 -7.75
C GLU A 235 -23.22 -17.65 -8.02
N ILE A 236 -23.64 -16.68 -7.20
CA ILE A 236 -23.30 -15.27 -7.31
C ILE A 236 -22.65 -14.79 -6.02
N LEU A 237 -21.43 -14.27 -6.14
CA LEU A 237 -20.69 -13.55 -5.11
C LEU A 237 -20.57 -12.07 -5.51
N TRP A 238 -20.05 -11.25 -4.60
CA TRP A 238 -19.93 -9.79 -4.80
C TRP A 238 -18.54 -9.31 -4.42
N THR A 239 -17.95 -8.42 -5.23
CA THR A 239 -16.72 -7.74 -4.83
C THR A 239 -16.99 -6.77 -3.67
N PRO A 240 -15.95 -6.43 -2.89
CA PRO A 240 -16.05 -5.42 -1.85
C PRO A 240 -16.34 -4.05 -2.44
N LYS A 241 -17.13 -3.24 -1.74
CA LYS A 241 -17.40 -1.82 -2.07
C LYS A 241 -16.20 -0.92 -1.75
N SER A 242 -14.98 -1.36 -2.05
CA SER A 242 -13.74 -0.67 -1.72
C SER A 242 -12.96 -0.28 -2.98
N PRO A 243 -12.64 1.01 -3.15
CA PRO A 243 -11.93 1.48 -4.33
C PRO A 243 -10.47 1.00 -4.35
N PRO A 244 -9.83 1.01 -5.54
CA PRO A 244 -8.39 0.96 -5.67
C PRO A 244 -7.67 2.00 -4.80
N VAL A 245 -6.43 1.70 -4.41
CA VAL A 245 -5.63 2.51 -3.46
C VAL A 245 -5.33 3.92 -3.98
N ASP A 246 -5.18 4.07 -5.29
CA ASP A 246 -4.87 5.30 -5.99
C ASP A 246 -6.11 6.17 -6.27
N SER A 247 -7.32 5.64 -6.04
CA SER A 247 -8.56 6.40 -6.19
C SER A 247 -8.79 7.36 -5.01
N PRO A 248 -9.28 8.59 -5.29
CA PRO A 248 -9.72 9.52 -4.25
C PRO A 248 -11.08 9.14 -3.65
N GLU A 249 -11.80 8.18 -4.26
CA GLU A 249 -13.13 7.76 -3.81
C GLU A 249 -13.06 7.02 -2.47
N SER A 250 -14.16 7.03 -1.73
CA SER A 250 -14.29 6.33 -0.46
C SER A 250 -15.01 4.97 -0.58
N THR A 251 -15.78 4.78 -1.66
CA THR A 251 -16.58 3.58 -1.94
C THR A 251 -16.77 3.45 -3.45
N ILE A 252 -16.88 2.23 -3.94
CA ILE A 252 -17.31 1.90 -5.31
C ILE A 252 -18.50 0.94 -5.25
N ASP A 253 -19.20 0.79 -6.38
CA ASP A 253 -20.24 -0.23 -6.50
C ASP A 253 -19.61 -1.64 -6.51
N ALA A 254 -20.29 -2.57 -5.84
CA ALA A 254 -19.90 -3.97 -5.86
C ALA A 254 -20.16 -4.56 -7.26
N VAL A 255 -19.22 -5.36 -7.74
CA VAL A 255 -19.32 -6.08 -9.00
C VAL A 255 -19.80 -7.50 -8.72
N GLU A 256 -20.75 -7.97 -9.53
CA GLU A 256 -21.26 -9.34 -9.48
C GLU A 256 -20.20 -10.31 -10.01
N LEU A 257 -19.93 -11.37 -9.23
CA LEU A 257 -19.04 -12.47 -9.60
C LEU A 257 -19.87 -13.73 -9.75
N ARG A 258 -19.87 -14.34 -10.93
CA ARG A 258 -20.51 -15.64 -11.16
C ARG A 258 -19.49 -16.75 -10.93
N VAL A 259 -19.83 -17.70 -10.08
CA VAL A 259 -19.03 -18.91 -9.83
C VAL A 259 -19.34 -19.94 -10.93
N GLU A 260 -18.32 -20.31 -11.70
CA GLU A 260 -18.44 -21.26 -12.82
C GLU A 260 -18.03 -22.68 -12.41
N ASP A 261 -16.95 -22.80 -11.62
CA ASP A 261 -16.42 -24.07 -11.14
C ASP A 261 -15.79 -23.89 -9.75
N SER A 262 -15.65 -25.00 -9.02
CA SER A 262 -14.89 -25.06 -7.77
C SER A 262 -14.02 -26.30 -7.75
N ARG A 263 -12.72 -26.11 -7.48
CA ARG A 263 -11.75 -27.20 -7.36
C ARG A 263 -11.05 -27.10 -6.03
N TYR A 264 -10.81 -28.22 -5.39
CA TYR A 264 -10.09 -28.29 -4.13
C TYR A 264 -9.05 -29.41 -4.17
N HIS A 265 -8.03 -29.27 -3.33
CA HIS A 265 -6.92 -30.20 -3.33
C HIS A 265 -7.29 -31.52 -2.64
N GLU A 266 -7.51 -32.56 -3.45
CA GLU A 266 -7.73 -33.92 -2.99
C GLU A 266 -6.46 -34.74 -2.92
N THR A 267 -6.48 -35.83 -2.15
CA THR A 267 -5.43 -36.86 -2.22
C THR A 267 -5.48 -37.54 -3.58
N GLY A 268 -4.50 -37.27 -4.44
CA GLY A 268 -4.34 -38.03 -5.68
C GLY A 268 -4.05 -39.51 -5.41
N GLU A 269 -4.53 -40.40 -6.28
CA GLU A 269 -4.32 -41.87 -6.21
C GLU A 269 -2.84 -42.29 -6.10
N PHE A 270 -1.91 -41.41 -6.47
CA PHE A 270 -0.46 -41.65 -6.47
C PHE A 270 0.32 -40.69 -5.54
N SER A 271 -0.36 -39.79 -4.81
CA SER A 271 0.29 -38.85 -3.90
C SER A 271 0.46 -39.48 -2.52
N HIS A 272 1.68 -39.47 -1.99
CA HIS A 272 1.96 -39.85 -0.60
C HIS A 272 1.72 -38.69 0.38
N ALA A 273 1.28 -37.53 -0.12
CA ALA A 273 1.07 -36.34 0.67
C ALA A 273 -0.41 -36.21 1.10
N ASN A 274 -0.61 -35.69 2.31
CA ASN A 274 -1.95 -35.45 2.84
C ASN A 274 -2.60 -34.26 2.11
N PRO A 275 -3.95 -34.24 2.03
CA PRO A 275 -4.63 -33.18 1.30
C PRO A 275 -4.42 -31.86 2.03
N VAL A 276 -4.05 -30.83 1.28
CA VAL A 276 -3.92 -29.46 1.76
C VAL A 276 -5.29 -28.80 1.73
N ASP A 277 -5.61 -28.02 2.76
CA ASP A 277 -6.90 -27.32 2.85
C ASP A 277 -6.91 -26.06 1.96
N VAL A 278 -6.87 -26.28 0.64
CA VAL A 278 -6.78 -25.23 -0.41
C VAL A 278 -7.79 -25.53 -1.52
N ALA A 279 -8.46 -24.47 -1.99
CA ALA A 279 -9.37 -24.50 -3.12
C ALA A 279 -9.27 -23.26 -3.99
N ILE A 280 -9.68 -23.41 -5.24
CA ILE A 280 -9.87 -22.35 -6.23
C ILE A 280 -11.33 -22.34 -6.66
N LEU A 281 -11.95 -21.16 -6.63
CA LEU A 281 -13.19 -20.89 -7.36
C LEU A 281 -12.85 -20.23 -8.68
N GLU A 282 -13.37 -20.77 -9.79
CA GLU A 282 -13.31 -20.13 -11.09
C GLU A 282 -14.51 -19.19 -11.24
N VAL A 283 -14.26 -17.91 -11.57
CA VAL A 283 -15.28 -16.86 -11.59
C VAL A 283 -15.26 -16.03 -12.88
N THR A 284 -16.41 -15.44 -13.20
CA THR A 284 -16.57 -14.43 -14.27
C THR A 284 -17.26 -13.18 -13.74
N GLY A 285 -17.10 -12.03 -14.44
CA GLY A 285 -17.84 -10.78 -14.14
C GLY A 285 -16.98 -9.53 -13.84
N LEU A 286 -15.70 -9.68 -13.47
CA LEU A 286 -14.81 -8.57 -13.08
C LEU A 286 -14.47 -7.58 -14.21
N GLY A 287 -14.60 -8.01 -15.46
CA GLY A 287 -14.14 -7.24 -16.63
C GLY A 287 -12.62 -6.99 -16.58
N GLU A 288 -12.15 -5.93 -17.23
CA GLU A 288 -10.73 -5.50 -17.20
C GLU A 288 -10.36 -4.72 -15.93
N THR A 289 -11.33 -4.47 -15.04
CA THR A 289 -11.24 -3.54 -13.90
C THR A 289 -10.18 -3.92 -12.86
N TYR A 290 -9.79 -5.20 -12.78
CA TYR A 290 -8.90 -5.74 -11.74
C TYR A 290 -7.58 -6.35 -12.27
N ALA A 291 -7.16 -5.94 -13.47
CA ALA A 291 -6.02 -6.49 -14.23
C ALA A 291 -4.81 -7.01 -13.39
N ASP A 292 -4.33 -8.20 -13.79
CA ASP A 292 -3.08 -8.90 -13.44
C ASP A 292 -2.55 -8.73 -12.01
N GLY A 293 -3.28 -9.26 -11.01
CA GLY A 293 -2.74 -9.48 -9.66
C GLY A 293 -2.41 -8.23 -8.84
N GLY A 294 -2.37 -7.03 -9.43
CA GLY A 294 -2.14 -5.75 -8.75
C GLY A 294 -0.86 -5.69 -7.94
N GLY A 295 0.18 -6.44 -8.35
CA GLY A 295 1.42 -6.59 -7.58
C GLY A 295 1.27 -7.41 -6.29
N ILE A 296 0.18 -8.17 -6.12
CA ILE A 296 0.12 -9.23 -5.10
C ILE A 296 1.21 -10.24 -5.43
N ALA A 297 2.06 -10.49 -4.45
CA ALA A 297 3.10 -11.48 -4.49
C ALA A 297 3.04 -12.35 -3.23
N PHE A 298 3.55 -13.56 -3.34
CA PHE A 298 3.53 -14.56 -2.28
C PHE A 298 4.95 -14.90 -1.86
N ARG A 299 5.19 -15.08 -0.55
CA ARG A 299 6.46 -15.61 -0.02
C ARG A 299 6.21 -16.51 1.19
N GLY A 300 7.23 -17.23 1.64
CA GLY A 300 7.13 -17.97 2.90
C GLY A 300 7.00 -17.05 4.12
N PRO A 301 6.34 -17.51 5.20
CA PRO A 301 6.29 -16.79 6.47
C PRO A 301 7.67 -16.73 7.13
N GLY A 302 8.01 -15.60 7.73
CA GLY A 302 9.23 -15.39 8.51
C GLY A 302 8.92 -15.19 10.01
N TRP A 303 9.92 -15.44 10.85
CA TRP A 303 9.83 -15.07 12.27
C TRP A 303 9.63 -13.56 12.42
N SER A 304 8.71 -13.17 13.31
CA SER A 304 8.44 -11.76 13.63
C SER A 304 7.89 -10.92 12.47
N ASP A 305 7.39 -11.55 11.40
CA ASP A 305 6.56 -10.84 10.44
C ASP A 305 5.35 -10.22 11.18
N SER A 306 5.21 -8.90 11.10
CA SER A 306 3.94 -8.24 11.39
C SER A 306 2.95 -8.66 10.31
N ALA A 307 1.82 -9.23 10.70
CA ALA A 307 0.87 -9.82 9.78
C ALA A 307 -0.54 -9.23 9.94
N TRP A 308 -1.25 -9.12 8.82
CA TRP A 308 -2.65 -8.72 8.74
C TRP A 308 -3.46 -9.88 8.17
N SER A 309 -4.43 -10.36 8.92
CA SER A 309 -5.41 -11.33 8.44
C SER A 309 -6.69 -10.61 8.03
N PHE A 310 -7.22 -10.95 6.86
CA PHE A 310 -8.45 -10.38 6.30
C PHE A 310 -9.54 -11.45 6.30
N GLY A 311 -10.77 -11.08 6.64
CA GLY A 311 -11.87 -12.05 6.69
C GLY A 311 -13.25 -11.43 6.73
N TYR A 312 -14.28 -12.26 6.58
CA TYR A 312 -15.68 -11.90 6.73
C TYR A 312 -16.33 -12.66 7.89
N PRO A 313 -15.86 -12.49 9.14
CA PRO A 313 -16.52 -13.09 10.28
C PRO A 313 -17.90 -12.43 10.46
N PRO A 314 -18.91 -13.15 10.94
CA PRO A 314 -20.20 -12.55 11.25
C PRO A 314 -20.05 -11.42 12.28
N VAL A 315 -20.42 -10.20 11.89
CA VAL A 315 -20.42 -9.03 12.78
C VAL A 315 -21.84 -8.82 13.31
N PRO A 316 -22.09 -8.97 14.63
CA PRO A 316 -23.41 -8.76 15.21
C PRO A 316 -23.96 -7.38 14.85
N GLN A 317 -25.23 -7.33 14.42
CA GLN A 317 -25.95 -6.11 14.05
C GLN A 317 -25.43 -5.39 12.79
N ALA A 318 -24.45 -5.93 12.06
CA ALA A 318 -24.08 -5.39 10.76
C ALA A 318 -25.22 -5.63 9.75
N ALA A 319 -25.57 -4.59 8.99
CA ALA A 319 -26.60 -4.66 7.95
C ALA A 319 -26.13 -5.42 6.71
N GLU A 320 -24.83 -5.36 6.43
CA GLU A 320 -24.17 -6.02 5.32
C GLU A 320 -22.89 -6.71 5.83
N PRO A 321 -22.40 -7.75 5.15
CA PRO A 321 -21.09 -8.33 5.43
C PRO A 321 -19.99 -7.27 5.33
N ALA A 322 -19.10 -7.25 6.32
CA ALA A 322 -17.98 -6.33 6.37
C ALA A 322 -16.68 -7.10 6.50
N VAL A 323 -15.67 -6.69 5.73
CA VAL A 323 -14.32 -7.20 5.90
C VAL A 323 -13.78 -6.73 7.24
N VAL A 324 -13.21 -7.65 7.98
CA VAL A 324 -12.58 -7.43 9.27
C VAL A 324 -11.11 -7.73 9.12
N VAL A 325 -10.28 -6.79 9.58
CA VAL A 325 -8.82 -6.89 9.47
C VAL A 325 -8.21 -6.90 10.86
N HIS A 326 -7.41 -7.92 11.15
CA HIS A 326 -6.71 -8.06 12.43
C HIS A 326 -5.22 -8.05 12.21
N ARG A 327 -4.51 -7.27 13.03
CA ARG A 327 -3.05 -7.25 13.07
C ARG A 327 -2.55 -8.19 14.16
N GLY A 328 -1.48 -8.90 13.85
CA GLY A 328 -0.70 -9.69 14.79
C GLY A 328 0.70 -9.91 14.26
N GLU A 329 1.32 -11.01 14.67
CA GLU A 329 2.66 -11.40 14.27
C GLU A 329 2.69 -12.89 13.95
N VAL A 330 3.59 -13.31 13.06
CA VAL A 330 3.95 -14.73 12.91
C VAL A 330 4.70 -15.17 14.16
N VAL A 331 4.12 -16.11 14.89
CA VAL A 331 4.68 -16.66 16.14
C VAL A 331 5.40 -17.97 15.92
N ASN A 332 5.14 -18.67 14.82
CA ASN A 332 5.95 -19.79 14.35
C ASN A 332 5.74 -19.98 12.83
N PRO A 333 6.75 -19.81 11.98
CA PRO A 333 6.57 -19.93 10.53
C PRO A 333 6.33 -21.37 10.06
N GLN A 334 6.65 -22.39 10.87
CA GLN A 334 6.51 -23.78 10.47
C GLN A 334 6.26 -24.72 11.67
N VAL A 335 5.06 -25.30 11.71
CA VAL A 335 4.69 -26.42 12.57
C VAL A 335 3.98 -27.47 11.72
N GLN A 336 3.91 -28.72 12.19
CA GLN A 336 3.14 -29.76 11.51
C GLN A 336 1.85 -30.05 12.26
N ASN A 337 0.75 -30.15 11.52
CA ASN A 337 -0.50 -30.65 12.07
C ASN A 337 -0.46 -32.19 12.26
N GLN A 338 -1.54 -32.77 12.79
CA GLN A 338 -1.64 -34.22 12.98
C GLN A 338 -1.58 -35.01 11.66
N ARG A 339 -1.93 -34.38 10.54
CA ARG A 339 -1.84 -34.91 9.19
C ARG A 339 -0.47 -34.61 8.55
N ARG A 340 0.54 -34.15 9.29
CA ARG A 340 1.89 -33.83 8.79
C ARG A 340 1.92 -32.80 7.64
N ASN A 341 0.87 -32.00 7.47
CA ASN A 341 0.94 -30.82 6.61
C ASN A 341 1.63 -29.71 7.39
N ASP A 342 2.44 -28.91 6.70
CA ASP A 342 3.02 -27.72 7.29
C ASP A 342 1.95 -26.64 7.50
N MET A 343 2.05 -25.95 8.63
CA MET A 343 1.20 -24.86 9.05
C MET A 343 2.09 -23.73 9.57
N MET A 344 1.64 -22.49 9.44
CA MET A 344 2.20 -21.37 10.19
C MET A 344 1.29 -21.01 11.37
N LEU A 345 1.86 -20.51 12.46
CA LEU A 345 1.14 -19.96 13.60
C LEU A 345 1.29 -18.44 13.65
N PHE A 346 0.21 -17.73 13.95
CA PHE A 346 0.19 -16.27 14.06
C PHE A 346 -0.74 -15.79 15.18
N SER A 347 -0.55 -14.56 15.66
CA SER A 347 -1.30 -14.01 16.81
C SER A 347 -2.47 -13.10 16.43
N ALA A 348 -2.66 -12.77 15.15
CA ALA A 348 -3.83 -12.03 14.68
C ALA A 348 -5.09 -12.88 14.90
N THR A 349 -6.16 -12.29 15.45
CA THR A 349 -7.37 -13.07 15.78
C THR A 349 -8.01 -13.64 14.53
N ALA A 350 -8.13 -14.96 14.48
CA ALA A 350 -8.96 -15.65 13.51
C ALA A 350 -10.27 -16.15 14.15
N ARG A 351 -11.37 -16.04 13.43
CA ARG A 351 -12.69 -16.55 13.85
C ARG A 351 -13.36 -17.24 12.68
N PRO A 352 -14.42 -18.05 12.93
CA PRO A 352 -15.27 -18.54 11.84
C PRO A 352 -15.67 -17.39 10.91
N GLY A 353 -15.48 -17.60 9.61
CA GLY A 353 -15.62 -16.59 8.55
C GLY A 353 -14.29 -15.96 8.08
N ASN A 354 -13.19 -16.08 8.84
CA ASN A 354 -11.86 -15.67 8.36
C ASN A 354 -11.17 -16.74 7.52
N SER A 355 -11.58 -18.01 7.63
CA SER A 355 -11.02 -19.12 6.85
C SER A 355 -10.97 -18.80 5.36
N GLY A 356 -9.83 -19.06 4.72
CA GLY A 356 -9.57 -18.76 3.31
C GLY A 356 -9.09 -17.33 3.06
N GLY A 357 -9.18 -16.47 4.07
CA GLY A 357 -8.71 -15.10 3.99
C GLY A 357 -7.19 -15.01 3.98
N PRO A 358 -6.61 -14.03 3.26
CA PRO A 358 -5.16 -13.88 3.16
C PRO A 358 -4.56 -13.44 4.49
N ILE A 359 -3.34 -13.92 4.75
CA ILE A 359 -2.44 -13.43 5.78
C ILE A 359 -1.30 -12.70 5.08
N VAL A 360 -1.19 -11.41 5.30
CA VAL A 360 -0.27 -10.53 4.58
C VAL A 360 0.76 -9.95 5.53
N ALA A 361 2.04 -10.00 5.16
CA ALA A 361 3.12 -9.45 5.97
C ALA A 361 3.38 -7.95 5.72
N GLN A 362 4.23 -7.33 6.53
CA GLN A 362 4.53 -5.89 6.50
C GLN A 362 5.11 -5.39 5.18
N ASP A 363 5.72 -6.27 4.40
CA ASP A 363 6.27 -6.02 3.06
C ASP A 363 5.23 -6.20 1.94
N GLY A 364 3.95 -6.33 2.30
CA GLY A 364 2.82 -6.34 1.37
C GLY A 364 2.61 -7.68 0.65
N ARG A 365 3.39 -8.72 0.99
CA ARG A 365 3.27 -10.05 0.40
C ARG A 365 2.36 -10.95 1.22
N VAL A 366 1.63 -11.84 0.53
CA VAL A 366 0.88 -12.91 1.18
C VAL A 366 1.86 -13.97 1.69
N ILE A 367 1.70 -14.39 2.94
CA ILE A 367 2.51 -15.44 3.58
C ILE A 367 1.73 -16.73 3.83
N GLY A 368 0.41 -16.69 3.64
CA GLY A 368 -0.48 -17.83 3.73
C GLY A 368 -1.94 -17.42 3.69
N ILE A 369 -2.83 -18.38 3.91
CA ILE A 369 -4.26 -18.15 4.14
C ILE A 369 -4.66 -18.67 5.52
N VAL A 370 -5.64 -18.03 6.15
CA VAL A 370 -6.16 -18.41 7.47
C VAL A 370 -6.77 -19.81 7.36
N ALA A 371 -6.27 -20.75 8.17
CA ALA A 371 -6.80 -22.10 8.23
C ALA A 371 -8.01 -22.19 9.17
N GLU A 372 -8.65 -23.36 9.20
CA GLU A 372 -9.66 -23.67 10.21
C GLU A 372 -9.07 -23.57 11.63
N ASP A 373 -9.92 -23.19 12.59
CA ASP A 373 -9.56 -23.10 14.00
C ASP A 373 -8.98 -24.44 14.51
N LEU A 374 -7.76 -24.40 15.04
CA LEU A 374 -7.09 -25.56 15.64
C LEU A 374 -7.64 -25.92 17.02
N GLY A 375 -8.58 -25.13 17.56
CA GLY A 375 -9.18 -25.34 18.86
C GLY A 375 -9.94 -26.66 18.97
N VAL A 376 -9.64 -27.43 20.01
CA VAL A 376 -10.58 -28.45 20.50
C VAL A 376 -11.76 -27.68 21.09
N LYS A 377 -12.99 -27.95 20.66
CA LYS A 377 -14.21 -27.42 21.32
C LYS A 377 -14.05 -27.66 22.84
N ASP A 378 -14.02 -26.58 23.62
CA ASP A 378 -13.79 -26.51 25.08
C ASP A 378 -12.34 -26.33 25.58
N SER A 379 -11.32 -26.10 24.74
CA SER A 379 -10.01 -25.64 25.23
C SER A 379 -10.02 -24.12 25.49
N ALA A 380 -9.32 -23.67 26.54
CA ALA A 380 -9.05 -22.25 26.78
C ALA A 380 -8.56 -21.56 25.48
N GLU A 381 -8.98 -20.31 25.23
CA GLU A 381 -8.58 -19.55 24.04
C GLU A 381 -7.05 -19.63 23.87
N VAL A 382 -6.62 -20.35 22.84
CA VAL A 382 -5.21 -20.43 22.48
C VAL A 382 -4.76 -19.05 21.99
N PRO A 383 -3.58 -18.55 22.41
CA PRO A 383 -3.13 -17.20 22.07
C PRO A 383 -2.63 -17.06 20.62
N PHE A 384 -2.83 -18.08 19.80
CA PHE A 384 -2.39 -18.15 18.41
C PHE A 384 -3.38 -18.94 17.57
N TYR A 385 -3.34 -18.65 16.27
CA TYR A 385 -4.16 -19.24 15.22
C TYR A 385 -3.24 -19.83 14.16
N ALA A 386 -3.80 -20.62 13.24
CA ALA A 386 -3.02 -21.29 12.20
C ALA A 386 -3.39 -20.84 10.80
N GLY A 387 -2.41 -20.88 9.91
CA GLY A 387 -2.57 -20.61 8.49
C GLY A 387 -1.91 -21.69 7.66
N VAL A 388 -2.42 -21.89 6.45
CA VAL A 388 -1.76 -22.69 5.41
C VAL A 388 -0.67 -21.81 4.80
N PRO A 389 0.62 -22.15 4.96
CA PRO A 389 1.72 -21.31 4.47
C PRO A 389 1.82 -21.36 2.95
N THR A 390 2.36 -20.31 2.35
CA THR A 390 2.52 -20.16 0.89
C THR A 390 3.07 -21.39 0.16
N HIS A 391 4.05 -22.10 0.72
CA HIS A 391 4.65 -23.25 0.04
C HIS A 391 3.70 -24.45 -0.07
N GLU A 392 2.81 -24.63 0.91
CA GLU A 392 1.75 -25.65 0.85
C GLU A 392 0.66 -25.25 -0.15
N ILE A 393 0.33 -23.95 -0.23
CA ILE A 393 -0.60 -23.44 -1.25
C ILE A 393 -0.03 -23.67 -2.66
N ALA A 394 1.24 -23.29 -2.89
CA ALA A 394 1.90 -23.47 -4.18
C ALA A 394 1.96 -24.96 -4.59
N ARG A 395 2.29 -25.84 -3.64
CA ARG A 395 2.28 -27.29 -3.86
C ARG A 395 0.89 -27.77 -4.27
N ALA A 396 -0.13 -27.38 -3.51
CA ALA A 396 -1.51 -27.80 -3.77
C ALA A 396 -2.00 -27.33 -5.14
N LEU A 397 -1.75 -26.08 -5.49
CA LEU A 397 -2.15 -25.53 -6.80
C LEU A 397 -1.44 -26.23 -7.95
N ASN A 398 -0.15 -26.54 -7.80
CA ASN A 398 0.58 -27.32 -8.81
C ASN A 398 -0.03 -28.74 -8.98
N GLU A 399 -0.36 -29.43 -7.88
CA GLU A 399 -1.02 -30.75 -7.91
C GLU A 399 -2.44 -30.68 -8.53
N MET A 400 -3.14 -29.55 -8.37
CA MET A 400 -4.46 -29.28 -8.97
C MET A 400 -4.40 -28.83 -10.44
N GLY A 401 -3.21 -28.63 -11.02
CA GLY A 401 -3.03 -28.19 -12.41
C GLY A 401 -2.96 -26.67 -12.62
N TYR A 402 -2.66 -25.90 -11.58
CA TYR A 402 -2.48 -24.43 -11.59
C TYR A 402 -1.05 -24.01 -11.19
N PRO A 403 0.01 -24.47 -11.87
CA PRO A 403 1.41 -24.25 -11.46
C PRO A 403 1.83 -22.78 -11.41
N ASP A 404 1.29 -21.95 -12.30
CA ASP A 404 1.70 -20.55 -12.49
C ASP A 404 0.70 -19.54 -11.91
N LEU A 405 -0.31 -20.02 -11.16
CA LEU A 405 -1.38 -19.16 -10.66
C LEU A 405 -0.92 -18.26 -9.49
N LEU A 406 0.07 -18.71 -8.71
CA LEU A 406 0.68 -17.87 -7.68
C LEU A 406 1.88 -17.10 -8.22
N ASN A 407 1.83 -15.78 -8.07
CA ASN A 407 2.97 -14.90 -8.26
C ASN A 407 3.94 -15.02 -7.08
N LEU A 408 4.79 -16.06 -7.09
CA LEU A 408 5.77 -16.33 -6.05
C LEU A 408 6.97 -15.38 -6.13
N GLU A 409 7.43 -14.92 -4.98
CA GLU A 409 8.59 -14.05 -4.87
C GLU A 409 9.89 -14.80 -5.21
N THR A 410 10.69 -14.18 -6.08
CA THR A 410 12.01 -14.68 -6.54
C THR A 410 13.16 -13.77 -6.11
N TRP A 411 12.85 -12.58 -5.57
CA TRP A 411 13.78 -11.52 -5.17
C TRP A 411 14.61 -10.96 -6.34
N GLU A 412 14.15 -11.18 -7.57
CA GLU A 412 14.74 -10.62 -8.77
C GLU A 412 14.32 -9.15 -8.94
N ALA A 413 15.21 -8.36 -9.54
CA ALA A 413 14.88 -7.00 -9.96
C ALA A 413 13.87 -7.04 -11.14
N PRO A 414 13.02 -6.01 -11.31
CA PRO A 414 12.02 -5.92 -12.38
C PRO A 414 12.59 -5.96 -13.80
#